data_AF-A0A4Q1AEU1-F1
#
_entry.id   AF-A0A4Q1AEU1-F1
#
_cell.length_a   1.000
_cell.length_b   1.000
_cell.length_c   1.000
_cell.angle_alpha   90.00
_cell.angle_beta   90.00
_cell.angle_gamma   90.00
#
_symmetry.space_group_name_H-M   'P 1'
#
loop_
_entity.id
_entity.type
_entity.pdbx_description
1 polymer ?
#
loop_
_entity_poly.entity_id
_entity_poly.type
_entity_poly.pdbx_seq_one_letter_code
_entity_poly.pdbx_strand_id
1 'polypeptide(L)'
;MKDEYFDLSDYLEDEEISFLKQKHKVLLLNKEKIKHFLQSNASLKEQITQIKKDLDIDISVFTYRNFLLKYFKKSYEFHNINKVFLNSKHTILQLILNENFKDSEKIYNYLLDNGCLKKVKNDDTSFISYNEFTKLLKDYIKTKNLKIEIIEKSQENSIDEIDIKKEIQDTEIAEIIDNTKRIDIELIDGSFETHNLSFLRNYYLVEEFSGRKFDFIEKNLFMVPASNEGKIYNFANIKKLIKHSKLLPQYSLVLHDNSNIDSKIYIYRYINGDLLFLDSFSSLLIVDILDLINSSIKRFLNIYNIYFQKENEYISYENRF
;
A
#
# COMPACT_ATOMS: atom_id res chain seq x y z
N MET A 1 -27.53 3.02 -5.28
CA MET A 1 -26.85 1.73 -5.03
C MET A 1 -25.38 2.05 -4.82
N LYS A 2 -24.88 1.99 -3.58
CA LYS A 2 -23.45 2.23 -3.28
C LYS A 2 -22.65 0.95 -3.57
N ASP A 3 -21.42 1.12 -4.03
CA ASP A 3 -20.51 0.12 -4.60
C ASP A 3 -20.46 -1.21 -3.81
N GLU A 4 -21.28 -2.18 -4.20
CA GLU A 4 -21.05 -3.55 -3.74
C GLU A 4 -19.78 -4.07 -4.38
N TYR A 5 -18.87 -4.60 -3.57
CA TYR A 5 -17.72 -5.34 -4.10
C TYR A 5 -18.23 -6.59 -4.81
N PHE A 6 -17.69 -6.84 -6.01
CA PHE A 6 -17.94 -8.05 -6.79
C PHE A 6 -16.62 -8.79 -7.04
N ASP A 7 -16.72 -10.11 -7.22
CA ASP A 7 -15.60 -10.90 -7.73
C ASP A 7 -15.62 -10.82 -9.26
N LEU A 8 -14.60 -10.21 -9.85
CA LEU A 8 -14.46 -10.13 -11.30
C LEU A 8 -14.40 -11.54 -11.93
N SER A 9 -13.89 -12.54 -11.21
CA SER A 9 -13.85 -13.95 -11.66
C SER A 9 -15.21 -14.52 -12.08
N ASP A 10 -16.30 -13.92 -11.58
CA ASP A 10 -17.65 -14.42 -11.81
C ASP A 10 -18.22 -13.97 -13.15
N TYR A 11 -17.61 -12.93 -13.73
CA TYR A 11 -18.04 -12.29 -14.97
C TYR A 11 -17.09 -12.56 -16.13
N LEU A 12 -15.92 -13.18 -15.88
CA LEU A 12 -14.95 -13.50 -16.92
C LEU A 12 -15.36 -14.76 -17.69
N GLU A 13 -15.32 -14.66 -19.02
CA GLU A 13 -15.51 -15.77 -19.95
C GLU A 13 -14.18 -16.51 -20.25
N ASP A 14 -14.26 -17.76 -20.71
CA ASP A 14 -13.09 -18.61 -20.96
C ASP A 14 -12.14 -18.00 -22.02
N GLU A 15 -12.70 -17.31 -23.00
CA GLU A 15 -11.96 -16.60 -24.05
C GLU A 15 -11.13 -15.46 -23.45
N GLU A 16 -11.70 -14.68 -22.53
CA GLU A 16 -11.00 -13.58 -21.83
C GLU A 16 -9.90 -14.11 -20.91
N ILE A 17 -10.14 -15.27 -20.29
CA ILE A 17 -9.15 -15.95 -19.44
C ILE A 17 -7.98 -16.50 -20.28
N SER A 18 -8.25 -16.88 -21.53
CA SER A 18 -7.27 -17.56 -22.40
C SER A 18 -6.02 -16.72 -22.69
N PHE A 19 -6.17 -15.40 -22.72
CA PHE A 19 -5.12 -14.40 -23.00
C PHE A 19 -4.31 -13.97 -21.77
N LEU A 20 -4.64 -14.46 -20.57
CA LEU A 20 -3.95 -14.10 -19.34
C LEU A 20 -2.63 -14.86 -19.17
N LYS A 21 -1.75 -14.33 -18.30
CA LYS A 21 -0.53 -15.02 -17.86
C LYS A 21 -0.86 -16.43 -17.38
N GLN A 22 -0.02 -17.42 -17.70
CA GLN A 22 -0.25 -18.85 -17.42
C GLN A 22 -0.73 -19.12 -15.98
N LYS A 23 -0.10 -18.51 -14.97
CA LYS A 23 -0.50 -18.68 -13.56
C LYS A 23 -1.92 -18.15 -13.27
N HIS A 24 -2.26 -16.94 -13.76
CA HIS A 24 -3.59 -16.37 -13.57
C HIS A 24 -4.65 -17.17 -14.32
N LYS A 25 -4.31 -17.64 -15.53
CA LYS A 25 -5.17 -18.50 -16.32
C LYS A 25 -5.53 -19.77 -15.57
N VAL A 26 -4.54 -20.52 -15.06
CA VAL A 26 -4.82 -21.77 -14.32
C VAL A 26 -5.63 -21.49 -13.05
N LEU A 27 -5.34 -20.42 -12.31
CA LEU A 27 -6.10 -20.05 -11.11
C LEU A 27 -7.56 -19.67 -11.42
N LEU A 28 -7.81 -18.89 -12.48
CA LEU A 28 -9.16 -18.48 -12.89
C LEU A 28 -9.98 -19.64 -13.48
N LEU A 29 -9.35 -20.53 -14.24
CA LEU A 29 -9.97 -21.78 -14.68
C LEU A 29 -10.35 -22.69 -13.49
N ASN A 30 -9.76 -22.46 -12.31
CA ASN A 30 -10.07 -23.16 -11.07
C ASN A 30 -10.76 -22.24 -10.03
N LYS A 31 -11.49 -21.21 -10.46
CA LYS A 31 -12.07 -20.17 -9.59
C LYS A 31 -12.89 -20.70 -8.40
N GLU A 32 -13.64 -21.78 -8.58
CA GLU A 32 -14.43 -22.37 -7.49
C GLU A 32 -13.57 -22.96 -6.38
N LYS A 33 -12.40 -23.54 -6.71
CA LYS A 33 -11.44 -23.98 -5.70
C LYS A 33 -10.84 -22.80 -4.94
N ILE A 34 -10.52 -21.72 -5.64
CA ILE A 34 -10.00 -20.49 -5.02
C ILE A 34 -11.04 -19.90 -4.05
N LYS A 35 -12.31 -19.82 -4.46
CA LYS A 35 -13.41 -19.40 -3.57
C LYS A 35 -13.53 -20.30 -2.34
N HIS A 36 -13.42 -21.62 -2.53
CA HIS A 36 -13.45 -22.56 -1.41
C HIS A 36 -12.31 -22.31 -0.41
N PHE A 37 -11.09 -22.04 -0.90
CA PHE A 37 -9.96 -21.68 -0.04
C PHE A 37 -10.21 -20.37 0.72
N LEU A 38 -10.82 -19.36 0.09
CA LEU A 38 -11.18 -18.09 0.74
C LEU A 38 -12.29 -18.25 1.78
N GLN A 39 -13.22 -19.19 1.58
CA GLN A 39 -14.26 -19.52 2.56
C GLN A 39 -13.71 -20.28 3.76
N SER A 40 -12.51 -20.86 3.64
CA SER A 40 -11.81 -21.51 4.75
C SER A 40 -11.11 -20.51 5.66
N ASN A 41 -10.65 -20.98 6.82
CA ASN A 41 -9.82 -20.17 7.75
C ASN A 41 -8.32 -20.22 7.41
N ALA A 42 -7.93 -20.87 6.31
CA ALA A 42 -6.54 -21.03 5.92
C ALA A 42 -5.90 -19.68 5.59
N SER A 43 -4.73 -19.41 6.15
CA SER A 43 -3.88 -18.29 5.76
C SER A 43 -3.49 -18.38 4.28
N LEU A 44 -3.16 -17.24 3.66
CA LEU A 44 -2.70 -17.24 2.27
C LEU A 44 -1.49 -18.16 2.03
N LYS A 45 -0.62 -18.34 3.03
CA LYS A 45 0.50 -19.29 2.98
C LYS A 45 0.01 -20.73 2.85
N GLU A 46 -0.95 -21.12 3.68
CA GLU A 46 -1.56 -22.45 3.63
C GLU A 46 -2.33 -22.69 2.33
N GLN A 47 -3.07 -21.66 1.87
CA GLN A 47 -3.76 -21.71 0.57
C GLN A 47 -2.77 -21.93 -0.57
N ILE A 48 -1.61 -21.28 -0.56
CA ILE A 48 -0.56 -21.46 -1.58
C ILE A 48 0.01 -22.87 -1.55
N THR A 49 0.28 -23.43 -0.36
CA THR A 49 0.73 -24.81 -0.24
C THR A 49 -0.28 -25.78 -0.88
N GLN A 50 -1.57 -25.52 -0.66
CA GLN A 50 -2.64 -26.33 -1.24
C GLN A 50 -2.78 -26.11 -2.76
N ILE A 51 -2.66 -24.87 -3.24
CA ILE A 51 -2.65 -24.54 -4.67
C ILE A 51 -1.48 -25.22 -5.38
N LYS A 52 -0.28 -25.21 -4.78
CA LYS A 52 0.90 -25.88 -5.34
C LYS A 52 0.67 -27.39 -5.45
N LYS A 53 0.05 -27.99 -4.42
CA LYS A 53 -0.27 -29.43 -4.41
C LYS A 53 -1.35 -29.80 -5.43
N ASP A 54 -2.40 -28.99 -5.55
CA ASP A 54 -3.59 -29.35 -6.32
C ASP A 54 -3.54 -28.90 -7.78
N LEU A 55 -2.81 -27.82 -8.08
CA LEU A 55 -2.76 -27.18 -9.40
C LEU A 55 -1.35 -27.16 -10.01
N ASP A 56 -0.33 -27.64 -9.30
CA ASP A 56 1.08 -27.61 -9.70
C ASP A 56 1.58 -26.20 -10.07
N ILE A 57 1.11 -25.20 -9.31
CA ILE A 57 1.52 -23.79 -9.48
C ILE A 57 2.37 -23.37 -8.29
N ASP A 58 3.60 -22.92 -8.58
CA ASP A 58 4.38 -22.16 -7.61
C ASP A 58 4.06 -20.66 -7.72
N ILE A 59 3.53 -20.08 -6.64
CA ILE A 59 3.11 -18.68 -6.57
C ILE A 59 3.47 -18.10 -5.20
N SER A 60 4.03 -16.90 -5.18
CA SER A 60 4.33 -16.23 -3.91
C SER A 60 3.06 -15.71 -3.24
N VAL A 61 3.13 -15.51 -1.92
CA VAL A 61 2.04 -14.90 -1.12
C VAL A 61 1.61 -13.56 -1.71
N PHE A 62 2.57 -12.75 -2.14
CA PHE A 62 2.31 -11.45 -2.75
C PHE A 62 1.56 -11.58 -4.08
N THR A 63 2.06 -12.40 -5.01
CA THR A 63 1.41 -12.56 -6.32
C THR A 63 0.01 -13.13 -6.17
N TYR A 64 -0.20 -14.08 -5.25
CA TYR A 64 -1.52 -14.64 -4.98
C TYR A 64 -2.46 -13.60 -4.34
N ARG A 65 -1.97 -12.80 -3.38
CA ARG A 65 -2.75 -11.69 -2.80
C ARG A 65 -3.20 -10.69 -3.86
N ASN A 66 -2.31 -10.25 -4.75
CA ASN A 66 -2.66 -9.31 -5.82
C ASN A 66 -3.64 -9.91 -6.83
N PHE A 67 -3.49 -11.20 -7.11
CA PHE A 67 -4.46 -11.96 -7.90
C PHE A 67 -5.84 -11.94 -7.23
N LEU A 68 -5.92 -12.19 -5.92
CA LEU A 68 -7.18 -12.17 -5.16
C LEU A 68 -7.80 -10.76 -5.11
N LEU A 69 -7.02 -9.72 -4.86
CA LEU A 69 -7.50 -8.33 -4.86
C LEU A 69 -8.05 -7.92 -6.24
N LYS A 70 -7.48 -8.45 -7.31
CA LYS A 70 -7.90 -8.16 -8.68
C LYS A 70 -9.14 -8.93 -9.11
N TYR A 71 -9.20 -10.23 -8.84
CA TYR A 71 -10.21 -11.12 -9.40
C TYR A 71 -11.27 -11.61 -8.39
N PHE A 72 -10.93 -11.63 -7.11
CA PHE A 72 -11.76 -12.18 -6.01
C PHE A 72 -11.91 -11.17 -4.87
N LYS A 73 -12.05 -9.87 -5.20
CA LYS A 73 -12.03 -8.77 -4.22
C LYS A 73 -13.06 -8.97 -3.11
N LYS A 74 -14.31 -9.31 -3.48
CA LYS A 74 -15.40 -9.52 -2.51
C LYS A 74 -15.11 -10.70 -1.60
N SER A 75 -14.75 -11.84 -2.19
CA SER A 75 -14.47 -13.06 -1.42
C SER A 75 -13.24 -12.90 -0.52
N TYR A 76 -12.22 -12.17 -0.98
CA TYR A 76 -11.01 -11.93 -0.21
C TYR A 76 -11.22 -10.96 0.95
N GLU A 77 -12.00 -9.89 0.76
CA GLU A 77 -12.41 -9.00 1.86
C GLU A 77 -13.18 -9.78 2.93
N PHE A 78 -14.13 -10.63 2.51
CA PHE A 78 -14.90 -11.47 3.42
C PHE A 78 -14.02 -12.46 4.20
N HIS A 79 -13.04 -13.07 3.53
CA HIS A 79 -12.04 -13.92 4.17
C HIS A 79 -11.28 -13.19 5.30
N ASN A 80 -10.80 -11.98 5.03
CA ASN A 80 -10.05 -11.19 6.01
C ASN A 80 -10.91 -10.81 7.22
N ILE A 81 -12.16 -10.38 6.99
CA ILE A 81 -13.13 -10.05 8.04
C ILE A 81 -13.37 -11.28 8.94
N ASN A 82 -13.66 -12.44 8.33
CA ASN A 82 -13.92 -13.68 9.08
C ASN A 82 -12.72 -14.10 9.92
N LYS A 83 -11.50 -13.98 9.37
CA LYS A 83 -10.28 -14.36 10.05
C LYS A 83 -10.00 -13.49 11.28
N VAL A 84 -10.15 -12.17 11.15
CA VAL A 84 -9.99 -11.24 12.27
C VAL A 84 -11.03 -11.48 13.35
N PHE A 85 -12.29 -11.71 12.97
CA PHE A 85 -13.34 -12.06 13.92
C PHE A 85 -13.05 -13.39 14.63
N LEU A 86 -12.59 -14.42 13.88
CA LEU A 86 -12.21 -15.72 14.43
C LEU A 86 -11.13 -15.59 15.51
N ASN A 87 -10.07 -14.81 15.22
CA ASN A 87 -8.99 -14.56 16.17
C ASN A 87 -9.48 -13.83 17.44
N SER A 88 -10.57 -13.07 17.32
CA SER A 88 -11.16 -12.33 18.45
C SER A 88 -12.16 -13.15 19.28
N LYS A 89 -12.59 -14.34 18.83
CA LYS A 89 -13.67 -15.11 19.50
C LYS A 89 -13.40 -15.45 20.96
N HIS A 90 -12.14 -15.77 21.30
CA HIS A 90 -11.75 -16.06 22.67
C HIS A 90 -11.91 -14.82 23.56
N THR A 91 -11.35 -13.69 23.13
CA THR A 91 -11.45 -12.40 23.83
C THR A 91 -12.90 -11.96 23.96
N ILE A 92 -13.70 -12.07 22.89
CA ILE A 92 -15.14 -11.83 22.93
C ILE A 92 -15.76 -12.67 24.05
N LEU A 93 -15.54 -14.00 24.05
CA LEU A 93 -16.14 -14.86 25.07
C LEU A 93 -15.74 -14.47 26.50
N GLN A 94 -14.47 -14.11 26.72
CA GLN A 94 -13.99 -13.61 28.01
C GLN A 94 -14.67 -12.31 28.43
N LEU A 95 -14.82 -11.35 27.52
CA LEU A 95 -15.49 -10.07 27.79
C LEU A 95 -16.96 -10.28 28.20
N ILE A 96 -17.64 -11.24 27.57
CA ILE A 96 -19.03 -11.55 27.85
C ILE A 96 -19.19 -12.25 29.21
N LEU A 97 -18.41 -13.30 29.46
CA LEU A 97 -18.61 -14.19 30.60
C LEU A 97 -17.93 -13.70 31.89
N ASN A 98 -16.74 -13.10 31.77
CA ASN A 98 -15.91 -12.74 32.93
C ASN A 98 -15.99 -11.24 33.22
N GLU A 99 -15.93 -10.41 32.19
CA GLU A 99 -15.93 -8.94 32.34
C GLU A 99 -17.34 -8.33 32.31
N ASN A 100 -18.38 -9.15 32.13
CA ASN A 100 -19.79 -8.76 32.11
C ASN A 100 -20.15 -7.66 31.08
N PHE A 101 -19.51 -7.68 29.90
CA PHE A 101 -19.91 -6.81 28.80
C PHE A 101 -21.29 -7.28 28.30
N LYS A 102 -22.28 -6.37 28.28
CA LYS A 102 -23.69 -6.72 27.99
C LYS A 102 -24.16 -6.34 26.60
N ASP A 103 -23.41 -5.48 25.91
CA ASP A 103 -23.79 -4.93 24.62
C ASP A 103 -22.65 -5.03 23.59
N SER A 104 -23.05 -5.17 22.33
CA SER A 104 -22.13 -5.29 21.19
C SER A 104 -21.23 -4.09 20.95
N GLU A 105 -21.64 -2.89 21.35
CA GLU A 105 -20.86 -1.65 21.15
C GLU A 105 -19.64 -1.62 22.07
N LYS A 106 -19.80 -1.93 23.35
CA LYS A 106 -18.67 -2.01 24.28
C LYS A 106 -17.65 -3.07 23.86
N ILE A 107 -18.12 -4.22 23.39
CA ILE A 107 -17.21 -5.29 22.91
C ILE A 107 -16.44 -4.80 21.69
N TYR A 108 -17.12 -4.17 20.74
CA TYR A 108 -16.49 -3.63 19.54
C TYR A 108 -15.42 -2.59 19.89
N ASN A 109 -15.77 -1.58 20.69
CA ASN A 109 -14.84 -0.51 21.08
C ASN A 109 -13.64 -1.06 21.83
N TYR A 110 -13.84 -1.99 22.77
CA TYR A 110 -12.72 -2.64 23.47
C TYR A 110 -11.80 -3.37 22.50
N LEU A 111 -12.34 -4.15 21.56
CA LEU A 111 -11.53 -4.87 20.58
C LEU A 111 -10.84 -3.93 19.59
N LEU A 112 -11.47 -2.80 19.25
CA LEU A 112 -10.90 -1.77 18.39
C LEU A 112 -9.72 -1.09 19.08
N ASP A 113 -9.89 -0.64 20.32
CA ASP A 113 -8.87 0.05 21.12
C ASP A 113 -7.65 -0.84 21.39
N ASN A 114 -7.87 -2.16 21.51
CA ASN A 114 -6.80 -3.15 21.68
C ASN A 114 -6.20 -3.64 20.34
N GLY A 115 -6.64 -3.10 19.20
CA GLY A 115 -6.14 -3.46 17.87
C GLY A 115 -6.55 -4.86 17.39
N CYS A 116 -7.47 -5.54 18.08
CA CYS A 116 -7.93 -6.89 17.76
C CYS A 116 -8.77 -6.95 16.48
N LEU A 117 -9.36 -5.82 16.05
CA LEU A 117 -10.22 -5.73 14.86
C LEU A 117 -9.48 -5.33 13.57
N LYS A 118 -8.14 -5.24 13.62
CA LYS A 118 -7.31 -4.79 12.51
C LYS A 118 -7.25 -5.84 11.39
N LYS A 119 -7.70 -5.49 10.18
CA LYS A 119 -7.62 -6.34 8.97
C LYS A 119 -6.18 -6.48 8.48
N VAL A 120 -5.40 -5.39 8.55
CA VAL A 120 -4.01 -5.34 8.10
C VAL A 120 -3.13 -4.77 9.21
N LYS A 121 -2.16 -5.55 9.70
CA LYS A 121 -1.33 -5.18 10.87
C LYS A 121 -0.66 -3.80 10.78
N ASN A 122 -0.33 -3.34 9.58
CA ASN A 122 0.43 -2.10 9.34
C ASN A 122 -0.42 -0.91 8.86
N ASP A 123 -1.74 -1.08 8.76
CA ASP A 123 -2.65 -0.02 8.31
C ASP A 123 -3.58 0.40 9.45
N ASP A 124 -3.31 1.56 10.04
CA ASP A 124 -4.02 2.10 11.19
C ASP A 124 -5.45 2.57 10.88
N THR A 125 -5.90 2.43 9.63
CA THR A 125 -7.28 2.71 9.20
C THR A 125 -8.05 1.45 8.81
N SER A 126 -7.36 0.30 8.76
CA SER A 126 -7.92 -0.95 8.26
C SER A 126 -8.52 -1.80 9.38
N PHE A 127 -9.79 -1.55 9.70
CA PHE A 127 -10.55 -2.31 10.71
C PHE A 127 -11.81 -2.94 10.13
N ILE A 128 -12.31 -4.01 10.77
CA ILE A 128 -13.69 -4.48 10.54
C ILE A 128 -14.64 -3.37 11.00
N SER A 129 -15.59 -2.99 10.14
CA SER A 129 -16.62 -2.03 10.52
C SER A 129 -17.59 -2.60 11.56
N TYR A 130 -18.23 -1.73 12.34
CA TYR A 130 -19.21 -2.15 13.34
C TYR A 130 -20.34 -3.03 12.75
N ASN A 131 -20.80 -2.71 11.54
CA ASN A 131 -21.87 -3.46 10.86
C ASN A 131 -21.41 -4.87 10.46
N GLU A 132 -20.18 -5.00 9.93
CA GLU A 132 -19.60 -6.31 9.62
C GLU A 132 -19.38 -7.14 10.90
N PHE A 133 -18.90 -6.51 11.96
CA PHE A 133 -18.68 -7.13 13.26
C PHE A 133 -19.98 -7.64 13.89
N THR A 134 -21.01 -6.79 13.97
CA THR A 134 -22.30 -7.16 14.59
C THR A 134 -22.99 -8.30 13.86
N LYS A 135 -22.87 -8.37 12.53
CA LYS A 135 -23.37 -9.50 11.74
C LYS A 135 -22.74 -10.82 12.17
N LEU A 136 -21.41 -10.87 12.29
CA LEU A 136 -20.69 -12.07 12.74
C LEU A 136 -20.91 -12.37 14.22
N LEU A 137 -21.04 -11.33 15.06
CA LEU A 137 -21.32 -11.47 16.48
C LEU A 137 -22.68 -12.09 16.74
N LYS A 138 -23.72 -11.69 16.00
CA LYS A 138 -25.07 -12.29 16.05
C LYS A 138 -25.02 -13.81 15.85
N ASP A 139 -24.34 -14.26 14.80
CA ASP A 139 -24.20 -15.69 14.49
C ASP A 139 -23.43 -16.43 15.59
N TYR A 140 -22.37 -15.82 16.12
CA TYR A 140 -21.54 -16.42 17.16
C TYR A 140 -22.29 -16.58 18.50
N ILE A 141 -22.98 -15.52 18.94
CA ILE A 141 -23.80 -15.51 20.18
C ILE A 141 -24.90 -16.54 20.08
N LYS A 142 -25.60 -16.63 18.95
CA LYS A 142 -26.67 -17.62 18.73
C LYS A 142 -26.13 -19.04 18.85
N THR A 143 -24.97 -19.30 18.24
CA THR A 143 -24.31 -20.63 18.27
C THR A 143 -23.85 -21.01 19.69
N LYS A 144 -23.47 -20.02 20.51
CA LYS A 144 -22.97 -20.22 21.88
C LYS A 144 -24.04 -20.01 22.96
N ASN A 145 -25.28 -19.69 22.58
CA ASN A 145 -26.38 -19.36 23.47
C ASN A 145 -26.04 -18.28 24.52
N LEU A 146 -25.33 -17.24 24.08
CA LEU A 146 -24.92 -16.11 24.93
C LEU A 146 -26.04 -15.06 24.99
N LYS A 147 -26.14 -14.31 26.08
CA LYS A 147 -27.13 -13.23 26.25
C LYS A 147 -26.45 -11.88 26.17
N ILE A 148 -26.54 -11.25 24.99
CA ILE A 148 -26.01 -9.91 24.72
C ILE A 148 -26.98 -9.12 23.87
N GLU A 149 -27.07 -7.83 24.14
CA GLU A 149 -27.80 -6.86 23.35
C GLU A 149 -27.01 -6.46 22.10
N ILE A 150 -27.62 -6.65 20.92
CA ILE A 150 -27.07 -6.15 19.67
C ILE A 150 -27.71 -4.80 19.38
N ILE A 151 -26.88 -3.75 19.37
CA ILE A 151 -27.34 -2.39 19.09
C ILE A 151 -27.22 -2.21 17.59
N GLU A 152 -28.35 -2.20 16.89
CA GLU A 152 -28.34 -1.88 15.46
C GLU A 152 -28.21 -0.36 15.31
N LYS A 153 -27.10 0.09 14.73
CA LYS A 153 -26.98 1.48 14.30
C LYS A 153 -27.72 1.60 12.97
N SER A 154 -28.79 2.38 12.94
CA SER A 154 -29.38 2.85 11.68
C SER A 154 -28.28 3.53 10.87
N GLN A 155 -28.29 3.34 9.56
CA GLN A 155 -27.26 3.84 8.62
C GLN A 155 -27.03 5.37 8.65
N GLU A 156 -27.75 6.12 9.49
CA GLU A 156 -27.72 7.58 9.58
C GLU A 156 -26.91 8.15 10.76
N ASN A 157 -26.45 7.33 11.70
CA ASN A 157 -25.52 7.81 12.74
C ASN A 157 -24.13 7.23 12.49
N SER A 158 -23.48 7.74 11.44
CA SER A 158 -22.03 7.73 11.33
C SER A 158 -21.48 8.39 12.58
N ILE A 159 -20.90 7.61 13.49
CA ILE A 159 -19.91 8.14 14.42
C ILE A 159 -18.88 8.84 13.55
N ASP A 160 -18.67 10.13 13.86
CA ASP A 160 -17.76 11.05 13.18
C ASP A 160 -16.58 10.29 12.56
N GLU A 161 -16.67 10.09 11.24
CA GLU A 161 -15.48 9.96 10.42
C GLU A 161 -14.68 11.23 10.74
N ILE A 162 -13.52 11.06 11.36
CA ILE A 162 -12.55 12.14 11.45
C ILE A 162 -12.16 12.41 9.99
N ASP A 163 -12.90 13.36 9.42
CA ASP A 163 -12.75 13.90 8.09
C ASP A 163 -11.46 14.72 8.10
N ILE A 164 -10.32 14.02 7.98
CA ILE A 164 -9.11 14.65 7.49
C ILE A 164 -9.35 14.81 5.99
N LYS A 165 -10.09 15.87 5.64
CA LYS A 165 -10.01 16.50 4.32
C LYS A 165 -8.56 16.87 4.08
N LYS A 166 -7.80 15.94 3.49
CA LYS A 166 -6.84 16.37 2.48
C LYS A 166 -7.70 16.72 1.28
N GLU A 167 -7.89 18.03 1.09
CA GLU A 167 -8.24 18.59 -0.21
C GLU A 167 -7.30 17.97 -1.26
N ILE A 168 -7.77 16.93 -1.94
CA ILE A 168 -7.36 16.67 -3.29
C ILE A 168 -8.07 17.79 -4.06
N GLN A 169 -7.32 18.84 -4.39
CA GLN A 169 -7.74 19.75 -5.43
C GLN A 169 -7.83 18.92 -6.71
N ASP A 170 -9.05 18.46 -7.00
CA ASP A 170 -9.50 18.14 -8.34
C ASP A 170 -9.26 19.39 -9.19
N THR A 171 -8.11 19.40 -9.85
CA THR A 171 -7.94 20.21 -11.04
C THR A 171 -8.22 19.29 -12.21
N GLU A 172 -9.40 19.49 -12.79
CA GLU A 172 -9.76 18.99 -14.11
C GLU A 172 -8.66 19.29 -15.11
N ILE A 173 -7.88 18.27 -15.45
CA ILE A 173 -7.49 18.02 -16.83
C ILE A 173 -7.69 16.53 -17.05
N ALA A 174 -8.81 16.18 -17.67
CA ALA A 174 -9.01 14.86 -18.26
C ALA A 174 -8.03 14.70 -19.44
N GLU A 175 -6.77 14.40 -19.14
CA GLU A 175 -5.94 13.67 -20.10
C GLU A 175 -6.46 12.23 -20.10
N ILE A 176 -6.88 11.77 -21.27
CA ILE A 176 -7.23 10.38 -21.55
C ILE A 176 -6.06 9.52 -21.04
N ILE A 177 -6.23 8.88 -19.88
CA ILE A 177 -5.21 8.03 -19.27
C ILE A 177 -5.08 6.80 -20.15
N ASP A 178 -4.00 6.74 -20.93
CA ASP A 178 -3.67 5.59 -21.74
C ASP A 178 -3.19 4.43 -20.84
N ASN A 179 -4.15 3.69 -20.30
CA ASN A 179 -3.93 2.49 -19.48
C ASN A 179 -3.23 1.35 -20.25
N THR A 180 -2.94 1.53 -21.54
CA THR A 180 -2.22 0.54 -22.36
C THR A 180 -0.70 0.72 -22.30
N LYS A 181 -0.19 1.87 -21.85
CA LYS A 181 1.25 2.14 -21.85
C LYS A 181 1.97 1.34 -20.77
N ARG A 182 2.66 0.28 -21.20
CA ARG A 182 3.48 -0.59 -20.37
C ARG A 182 4.89 -0.02 -20.24
N ILE A 183 5.35 0.14 -19.01
CA ILE A 183 6.63 0.74 -18.66
C ILE A 183 7.39 -0.27 -17.82
N ASP A 184 8.58 -0.64 -18.25
CA ASP A 184 9.46 -1.54 -17.50
C ASP A 184 10.35 -0.72 -16.56
N ILE A 185 10.28 -1.04 -15.26
CA ILE A 185 11.13 -0.48 -14.22
C ILE A 185 12.22 -1.49 -13.90
N GLU A 186 13.48 -1.08 -14.06
CA GLU A 186 14.62 -1.91 -13.65
C GLU A 186 14.76 -1.88 -12.12
N LEU A 187 14.92 -3.04 -11.51
CA LEU A 187 15.14 -3.23 -10.08
C LEU A 187 16.64 -3.26 -9.74
N ILE A 188 16.98 -3.10 -8.46
CA ILE A 188 18.38 -3.08 -7.98
C ILE A 188 19.13 -4.37 -8.34
N ASP A 189 18.44 -5.51 -8.36
CA ASP A 189 18.99 -6.82 -8.74
C ASP A 189 19.19 -6.99 -10.26
N GLY A 190 18.79 -6.01 -11.07
CA GLY A 190 18.87 -6.02 -12.53
C GLY A 190 17.67 -6.69 -13.22
N SER A 191 16.68 -7.15 -12.47
CA SER A 191 15.41 -7.62 -13.04
C SER A 191 14.51 -6.44 -13.47
N PHE A 192 13.43 -6.73 -14.19
CA PHE A 192 12.48 -5.71 -14.66
C PHE A 192 11.06 -6.02 -14.20
N GLU A 193 10.38 -5.00 -13.68
CA GLU A 193 8.94 -5.06 -13.41
C GLU A 193 8.16 -4.14 -14.33
N THR A 194 7.18 -4.71 -15.04
CA THR A 194 6.30 -3.96 -15.94
C THR A 194 5.09 -3.40 -15.19
N HIS A 195 4.96 -2.08 -15.21
CA HIS A 195 3.84 -1.35 -14.60
C HIS A 195 3.15 -0.45 -15.64
N ASN A 196 1.91 -0.05 -15.37
CA ASN A 196 1.24 0.96 -16.19
C ASN A 196 1.55 2.36 -15.66
N LEU A 197 1.36 3.38 -16.51
CA LEU A 197 1.64 4.76 -16.15
C LEU A 197 0.82 5.22 -14.93
N SER A 198 -0.44 4.80 -14.83
CA SER A 198 -1.35 5.13 -13.73
C SER A 198 -0.82 4.67 -12.37
N PHE A 199 -0.22 3.48 -12.31
CA PHE A 199 0.43 2.97 -11.12
C PHE A 199 1.66 3.80 -10.77
N LEU A 200 2.54 4.06 -11.75
CA LEU A 200 3.79 4.80 -11.51
C LEU A 200 3.57 6.26 -11.11
N ARG A 201 2.41 6.85 -11.44
CA ARG A 201 1.99 8.18 -10.97
C ARG A 201 1.59 8.20 -9.50
N ASN A 202 1.28 7.07 -8.89
CA ASN A 202 0.73 7.03 -7.53
C ASN A 202 1.57 6.18 -6.56
N TYR A 203 2.43 5.31 -7.08
CA TYR A 203 3.12 4.30 -6.29
C TYR A 203 4.60 4.19 -6.61
N TYR A 204 5.32 3.57 -5.68
CA TYR A 204 6.73 3.22 -5.78
C TYR A 204 6.99 1.80 -5.28
N LEU A 205 8.04 1.17 -5.79
CA LEU A 205 8.34 -0.23 -5.49
C LEU A 205 9.22 -0.33 -4.26
N VAL A 206 8.76 -1.12 -3.30
CA VAL A 206 9.51 -1.46 -2.08
C VAL A 206 9.52 -2.98 -1.87
N GLU A 207 10.58 -3.49 -1.25
CA GLU A 207 10.70 -4.89 -0.85
C GLU A 207 9.69 -5.17 0.25
N GLU A 208 8.70 -6.01 -0.04
CA GLU A 208 7.79 -6.47 1.00
C GLU A 208 8.55 -7.42 1.96
N PHE A 209 8.33 -7.25 3.27
CA PHE A 209 8.86 -8.09 4.35
C PHE A 209 10.33 -7.90 4.77
N SER A 210 10.99 -6.82 4.36
CA SER A 210 12.35 -6.49 4.85
C SER A 210 12.43 -6.15 6.36
N GLY A 211 11.27 -5.90 6.99
CA GLY A 211 11.20 -5.40 8.36
C GLY A 211 11.54 -3.91 8.49
N ARG A 212 11.97 -3.27 7.40
CA ARG A 212 12.22 -1.82 7.31
C ARG A 212 10.99 -1.15 6.72
N LYS A 213 10.66 0.06 7.19
CA LYS A 213 9.49 0.80 6.71
C LYS A 213 9.65 1.23 5.23
N PHE A 214 10.89 1.45 4.81
CA PHE A 214 11.25 1.74 3.42
C PHE A 214 12.34 0.78 3.01
N ASP A 215 12.16 0.13 1.87
CA ASP A 215 13.17 -0.70 1.25
C ASP A 215 13.01 -0.63 -0.26
N PHE A 216 13.44 0.49 -0.86
CA PHE A 216 13.19 0.70 -2.28
C PHE A 216 13.97 -0.32 -3.10
N ILE A 217 13.26 -1.03 -3.97
CA ILE A 217 13.86 -2.04 -4.86
C ILE A 217 14.11 -1.49 -6.26
N GLU A 218 13.73 -0.25 -6.53
CA GLU A 218 13.93 0.39 -7.83
C GLU A 218 15.39 0.77 -8.05
N LYS A 219 15.96 0.38 -9.20
CA LYS A 219 17.34 0.72 -9.53
C LYS A 219 17.51 2.22 -9.66
N ASN A 220 16.58 2.91 -10.32
CA ASN A 220 16.68 4.33 -10.64
C ASN A 220 16.17 5.21 -9.49
N LEU A 221 16.86 5.15 -8.36
CA LEU A 221 16.65 5.98 -7.19
C LEU A 221 17.71 7.09 -7.11
N PHE A 222 17.25 8.32 -6.93
CA PHE A 222 18.08 9.51 -6.80
C PHE A 222 17.67 10.29 -5.57
N MET A 223 18.60 10.99 -4.94
CA MET A 223 18.29 11.82 -3.79
C MET A 223 18.91 13.20 -3.93
N VAL A 224 18.09 14.22 -3.75
CA VAL A 224 18.52 15.59 -3.52
C VAL A 224 18.70 15.76 -2.00
N PRO A 225 19.94 15.84 -1.50
CA PRO A 225 20.19 15.96 -0.07
C PRO A 225 19.87 17.38 0.42
N ALA A 226 19.51 17.54 1.70
CA ALA A 226 19.33 18.86 2.30
C ALA A 226 20.66 19.63 2.33
N SER A 227 21.73 18.92 2.70
CA SER A 227 23.11 19.37 2.58
C SER A 227 24.07 18.23 2.24
N ASN A 228 25.20 18.57 1.61
CA ASN A 228 26.29 17.64 1.34
C ASN A 228 27.60 18.42 1.17
N GLU A 229 28.66 17.98 1.84
CA GLU A 229 30.00 18.62 1.80
C GLU A 229 29.96 20.15 2.08
N GLY A 230 29.09 20.57 3.01
CA GLY A 230 28.91 21.99 3.39
C GLY A 230 28.11 22.82 2.39
N LYS A 231 27.56 22.22 1.33
CA LYS A 231 26.61 22.85 0.40
C LYS A 231 25.18 22.59 0.85
N ILE A 232 24.34 23.60 0.82
CA ILE A 232 22.89 23.52 1.05
C ILE A 232 22.19 23.59 -0.31
N TYR A 233 21.27 22.68 -0.57
CA TYR A 233 20.62 22.54 -1.88
C TYR A 233 19.23 23.18 -1.89
N ASN A 234 18.98 24.08 -2.84
CA ASN A 234 17.68 24.71 -3.04
C ASN A 234 16.79 23.83 -3.93
N PHE A 235 15.93 23.02 -3.33
CA PHE A 235 15.08 22.09 -4.07
C PHE A 235 14.15 22.77 -5.08
N ALA A 236 13.64 23.98 -4.79
CA ALA A 236 12.77 24.69 -5.71
C ALA A 236 13.46 25.02 -7.04
N ASN A 237 14.72 25.44 -6.98
CA ASN A 237 15.52 25.72 -8.19
C ASN A 237 16.04 24.42 -8.83
N ILE A 238 16.41 23.42 -8.03
CA ILE A 238 16.79 22.10 -8.54
C ILE A 238 15.63 21.41 -9.28
N LYS A 239 14.39 21.55 -8.80
CA LYS A 239 13.19 21.05 -9.49
C LYS A 239 13.06 21.66 -10.90
N LYS A 240 13.34 22.96 -11.05
CA LYS A 240 13.39 23.62 -12.37
C LYS A 240 14.54 23.07 -13.22
N LEU A 241 15.72 22.90 -12.64
CA LEU A 241 16.89 22.32 -13.31
C LEU A 241 16.61 20.91 -13.85
N ILE A 242 15.98 20.05 -13.04
CA ILE A 242 15.57 18.69 -13.44
C ILE A 242 14.63 18.76 -14.66
N LYS A 243 13.65 19.67 -14.63
CA LYS A 243 12.70 19.88 -15.72
C LYS A 243 13.35 20.35 -17.02
N HIS A 244 14.31 21.25 -16.93
CA HIS A 244 14.99 21.83 -18.10
C HIS A 244 16.05 20.89 -18.69
N SER A 245 16.88 20.29 -17.85
CA SER A 245 18.02 19.48 -18.29
C SER A 245 17.63 18.07 -18.75
N LYS A 246 16.54 17.51 -18.18
CA LYS A 246 16.01 16.18 -18.48
C LYS A 246 17.04 15.04 -18.39
N LEU A 247 18.06 15.19 -17.54
CA LEU A 247 19.15 14.22 -17.43
C LEU A 247 18.77 12.95 -16.65
N LEU A 248 17.69 12.98 -15.86
CA LEU A 248 17.21 11.80 -15.14
C LEU A 248 16.51 10.81 -16.09
N PRO A 249 16.73 9.49 -15.94
CA PRO A 249 15.95 8.49 -16.66
C PRO A 249 14.45 8.64 -16.37
N GLN A 250 13.60 8.41 -17.38
CA GLN A 250 12.15 8.43 -17.18
C GLN A 250 11.73 7.42 -16.12
N TYR A 251 10.71 7.78 -15.35
CA TYR A 251 10.12 7.00 -14.26
C TYR A 251 11.03 6.76 -13.05
N SER A 252 12.16 7.46 -12.96
CA SER A 252 13.03 7.42 -11.78
C SER A 252 12.32 7.91 -10.51
N LEU A 253 12.69 7.33 -9.38
CA LEU A 253 12.36 7.89 -8.06
C LEU A 253 13.34 9.00 -7.70
N VAL A 254 12.80 10.09 -7.20
CA VAL A 254 13.56 11.22 -6.68
C VAL A 254 13.12 11.48 -5.25
N LEU A 255 14.03 11.24 -4.31
CA LEU A 255 13.90 11.63 -2.93
C LEU A 255 14.41 13.06 -2.76
N HIS A 256 13.72 13.83 -1.94
CA HIS A 256 14.14 15.16 -1.52
C HIS A 256 14.18 15.18 0.00
N ASP A 257 15.38 15.36 0.53
CA ASP A 257 15.57 15.56 1.95
C ASP A 257 15.29 17.01 2.32
N ASN A 258 14.19 17.21 3.04
CA ASN A 258 13.77 18.51 3.56
C ASN A 258 13.94 18.56 5.09
N SER A 259 14.79 17.69 5.65
CA SER A 259 14.95 17.51 7.09
C SER A 259 15.26 18.79 7.84
N ASN A 260 16.06 19.69 7.25
CA ASN A 260 16.42 20.99 7.82
C ASN A 260 15.23 21.96 7.98
N ILE A 261 14.10 21.72 7.30
CA ILE A 261 12.93 22.61 7.31
C ILE A 261 11.78 21.99 8.12
N ASP A 262 11.41 20.75 7.83
CA ASP A 262 10.21 20.12 8.41
C ASP A 262 10.42 18.67 8.89
N SER A 263 11.67 18.22 8.99
CA SER A 263 12.01 16.85 9.38
C SER A 263 11.41 15.76 8.48
N LYS A 264 11.16 16.06 7.19
CA LYS A 264 10.62 15.08 6.22
C LYS A 264 11.51 14.85 5.01
N ILE A 265 11.28 13.69 4.41
CA ILE A 265 11.75 13.33 3.07
C ILE A 265 10.55 13.16 2.18
N TYR A 266 10.62 13.78 1.02
CA TYR A 266 9.57 13.76 0.01
C TYR A 266 9.96 12.80 -1.12
N ILE A 267 9.00 12.01 -1.58
CA ILE A 267 9.17 11.04 -2.66
C ILE A 267 8.44 11.58 -3.89
N TYR A 268 9.18 11.68 -4.99
CA TYR A 268 8.66 12.07 -6.29
C TYR A 268 8.93 11.00 -7.34
N ARG A 269 8.06 10.94 -8.34
CA ARG A 269 8.29 10.23 -9.60
C ARG A 269 8.65 11.23 -10.68
N TYR A 270 9.75 10.99 -11.39
CA TYR A 270 10.09 11.76 -12.57
C TYR A 270 9.36 11.21 -13.81
N ILE A 271 8.42 11.97 -14.37
CA ILE A 271 7.62 11.59 -15.55
C ILE A 271 7.58 12.76 -16.51
N ASN A 272 7.93 12.52 -17.78
CA ASN A 272 7.85 13.49 -18.88
C ASN A 272 8.53 14.85 -18.60
N GLY A 273 9.56 14.87 -17.76
CA GLY A 273 10.26 16.11 -17.40
C GLY A 273 9.75 16.76 -16.12
N ASP A 274 8.72 16.24 -15.47
CA ASP A 274 8.19 16.80 -14.23
C ASP A 274 8.35 15.82 -13.06
N LEU A 275 8.45 16.39 -11.85
CA LEU A 275 8.44 15.65 -10.59
C LEU A 275 7.02 15.63 -10.02
N LEU A 276 6.40 14.46 -10.11
CA LEU A 276 5.08 14.19 -9.54
C LEU A 276 5.25 13.72 -8.09
N PHE A 277 4.56 14.36 -7.15
CA PHE A 277 4.60 13.97 -5.75
C PHE A 277 3.89 12.63 -5.53
N LEU A 278 4.51 11.71 -4.78
CA LEU A 278 3.92 10.43 -4.41
C LEU A 278 3.60 10.37 -2.92
N ASP A 279 4.58 10.64 -2.05
CA ASP A 279 4.46 10.40 -0.62
C ASP A 279 5.55 11.15 0.17
N SER A 280 5.47 11.16 1.50
CA SER A 280 6.48 11.74 2.39
C SER A 280 6.64 10.95 3.69
N PHE A 281 7.85 10.92 4.24
CA PHE A 281 8.13 10.23 5.50
C PHE A 281 9.09 11.00 6.41
N SER A 282 9.14 10.63 7.70
CA SER A 282 10.04 11.29 8.66
C SER A 282 11.51 11.00 8.33
N SER A 283 12.34 12.04 8.34
CA SER A 283 13.79 11.93 8.10
C SER A 283 14.50 11.01 9.11
N LEU A 284 13.92 10.78 10.29
CA LEU A 284 14.46 9.85 11.28
C LEU A 284 14.55 8.40 10.76
N LEU A 285 13.74 8.07 9.76
CA LEU A 285 13.66 6.72 9.19
C LEU A 285 14.74 6.47 8.12
N ILE A 286 15.60 7.46 7.80
CA ILE A 286 16.74 7.28 6.90
C ILE A 286 17.73 6.24 7.41
N VAL A 287 17.86 6.10 8.74
CA VAL A 287 18.87 5.23 9.35
C VAL A 287 18.74 3.79 8.84
N ASP A 288 17.52 3.34 8.59
CA ASP A 288 17.22 2.00 8.08
C ASP A 288 17.64 1.80 6.62
N ILE A 289 17.90 2.86 5.86
CA ILE A 289 18.20 2.83 4.41
C ILE A 289 19.45 3.63 4.02
N LEU A 290 20.37 3.87 4.97
CA LEU A 290 21.54 4.74 4.77
C LEU A 290 22.41 4.39 3.56
N ASP A 291 22.69 3.11 3.31
CA ASP A 291 23.53 2.69 2.18
C ASP A 291 22.89 3.04 0.82
N LEU A 292 21.59 2.80 0.73
CA LEU A 292 20.78 3.12 -0.44
C LEU A 292 20.69 4.64 -0.66
N ILE A 293 20.53 5.39 0.43
CA ILE A 293 20.52 6.86 0.44
C ILE A 293 21.85 7.41 -0.07
N ASN A 294 22.98 6.92 0.46
CA ASN A 294 24.30 7.34 0.04
C ASN A 294 24.56 7.05 -1.45
N SER A 295 24.13 5.88 -1.93
CA SER A 295 24.17 5.54 -3.36
C SER A 295 23.32 6.50 -4.20
N SER A 296 22.13 6.83 -3.74
CA SER A 296 21.18 7.73 -4.42
C SER A 296 21.68 9.17 -4.50
N ILE A 297 22.32 9.68 -3.44
CA ILE A 297 22.97 10.99 -3.44
C ILE A 297 24.13 11.01 -4.44
N LYS A 298 25.01 9.99 -4.40
CA LYS A 298 26.13 9.87 -5.34
C LYS A 298 25.66 9.88 -6.79
N ARG A 299 24.60 9.12 -7.11
CA ARG A 299 24.00 9.10 -8.45
C ARG A 299 23.49 10.47 -8.88
N PHE A 300 22.78 11.17 -7.99
CA PHE A 300 22.28 12.52 -8.28
C PHE A 300 23.43 13.49 -8.55
N LEU A 301 24.44 13.53 -7.66
CA LEU A 301 25.59 14.40 -7.82
C LEU A 301 26.42 14.06 -9.05
N ASN A 302 26.61 12.78 -9.38
CA ASN A 302 27.32 12.41 -10.61
C ASN A 302 26.68 13.01 -11.87
N ILE A 303 25.35 13.17 -11.90
CA ILE A 303 24.64 13.76 -13.03
C ILE A 303 24.67 15.29 -12.99
N TYR A 304 24.53 15.89 -11.81
CA TYR A 304 24.26 17.33 -11.67
C TYR A 304 25.39 18.17 -11.09
N ASN A 305 26.51 17.58 -10.63
CA ASN A 305 27.58 18.32 -9.95
C ASN A 305 28.22 19.42 -10.82
N ILE A 306 28.15 19.30 -12.15
CA ILE A 306 28.59 20.38 -13.07
C ILE A 306 27.83 21.70 -12.83
N TYR A 307 26.57 21.62 -12.36
CA TYR A 307 25.74 22.78 -12.03
C TYR A 307 26.00 23.28 -10.60
N PHE A 308 26.82 22.61 -9.79
CA PHE A 308 27.01 22.89 -8.36
C PHE A 308 28.47 23.24 -8.02
N GLN A 309 29.26 23.68 -8.99
CA GLN A 309 30.69 23.96 -8.80
C GLN A 309 30.98 25.19 -7.93
N LYS A 310 30.09 26.18 -7.92
CA LYS A 310 30.18 27.42 -7.13
C LYS A 310 28.80 27.79 -6.62
N GLU A 311 28.76 28.64 -5.59
CA GLU A 311 27.50 29.21 -5.09
C GLU A 311 26.70 29.84 -6.24
N ASN A 312 25.43 29.48 -6.32
CA ASN A 312 24.53 29.89 -7.39
C ASN A 312 23.07 29.72 -6.95
N GLU A 313 22.13 29.82 -7.88
CA GLU A 313 20.70 29.67 -7.56
C GLU A 313 20.33 28.27 -7.03
N TYR A 314 21.14 27.23 -7.29
CA TYR A 314 20.87 25.86 -6.87
C TYR A 314 21.50 25.51 -5.52
N ILE A 315 22.64 26.11 -5.19
CA ILE A 315 23.39 25.80 -3.97
C ILE A 315 23.88 27.06 -3.25
N SER A 316 23.82 27.03 -1.91
CA SER A 316 24.53 27.94 -1.01
C SER A 316 25.49 27.16 -0.12
N TYR A 317 26.31 27.84 0.69
CA TYR A 317 27.20 27.19 1.66
C TYR A 317 26.69 27.40 3.09
N GLU A 318 26.91 26.41 3.95
CA GLU A 318 26.68 26.55 5.39
C GLU A 318 27.55 27.69 5.93
N ASN A 319 26.95 28.63 6.65
CA ASN A 319 27.69 29.67 7.36
C ASN A 319 28.54 29.01 8.45
N ARG A 320 29.85 28.90 8.22
CA ARG A 320 30.81 28.52 9.25
C ARG A 320 30.94 29.69 10.23
N PHE A 321 30.27 29.61 11.36
CA PHE A 321 30.57 30.45 12.52
C PHE A 321 31.70 29.85 13.34
#